data_AF-A0A0B0P6U3-F1
#
_entry.id   AF-A0A0B0P6U3-F1
#
_cell.length_a   1.000
_cell.length_b   1.000
_cell.length_c   1.000
_cell.angle_alpha   90.00
_cell.angle_beta   90.00
_cell.angle_gamma   90.00
#
_symmetry.space_group_name_H-M   'P 1'
#
loop_
_entity.id
_entity.type
_entity.pdbx_description
1 polymer ?
#
loop_
_entity_poly.entity_id
_entity_poly.type
_entity_poly.pdbx_seq_one_letter_code
_entity_poly.pdbx_strand_id
1 'polypeptide(L)'
;MSHFSIRSHFDMLVNNLSESFNKMIVETRGKPILTMMETIRTKIMLLIIKKKEEANKWKGMLCPKIKKKLDVNIKDSFRCVPSHTGGDKY
;
A
#
# COMPACT_ATOMS: atom_id res chain seq x y z
N MET A 1 -25.15 -5.11 24.13
CA MET A 1 -24.04 -4.27 23.63
C MET A 1 -23.43 -4.99 22.43
N SER A 2 -23.63 -4.47 21.22
CA SER A 2 -23.13 -5.07 19.98
C SER A 2 -21.59 -5.00 19.96
N HIS A 3 -20.96 -6.16 20.00
CA HIS A 3 -19.51 -6.30 20.03
C HIS A 3 -18.96 -6.15 18.61
N PHE A 4 -18.71 -4.92 18.15
CA PHE A 4 -18.01 -4.70 16.90
C PHE A 4 -16.56 -5.15 17.05
N SER A 5 -16.25 -6.31 16.46
CA SER A 5 -14.90 -6.86 16.41
C SER A 5 -14.01 -5.95 15.57
N ILE A 6 -12.97 -5.36 16.18
CA ILE A 6 -11.94 -4.55 15.52
C ILE A 6 -11.34 -5.31 14.31
N ARG A 7 -11.34 -6.64 14.35
CA ARG A 7 -10.87 -7.50 13.26
C ARG A 7 -11.63 -7.28 11.95
N SER A 8 -12.95 -7.08 12.00
CA SER A 8 -13.75 -6.89 10.78
C SER A 8 -13.44 -5.58 10.06
N HIS A 9 -13.00 -4.55 10.81
CA HIS A 9 -12.70 -3.24 10.24
C HIS A 9 -11.32 -3.19 9.59
N PHE A 10 -10.34 -3.92 10.12
CA PHE A 10 -9.04 -4.07 9.48
C PHE A 10 -9.15 -4.94 8.22
N ASP A 11 -9.87 -6.07 8.30
CA ASP A 11 -10.11 -6.95 7.16
C ASP A 11 -10.77 -6.21 5.99
N MET A 12 -11.74 -5.33 6.26
CA MET A 12 -12.39 -4.53 5.22
C MET A 12 -11.43 -3.57 4.50
N LEU A 13 -10.48 -2.96 5.23
CA LEU A 13 -9.50 -2.04 4.64
C LEU A 13 -8.44 -2.78 3.82
N VAL A 14 -7.95 -3.93 4.29
CA VAL A 14 -6.98 -4.74 3.53
C VAL A 14 -7.61 -5.47 2.35
N ASN A 15 -8.88 -5.85 2.45
CA ASN A 15 -9.62 -6.49 1.36
C ASN A 15 -9.85 -5.54 0.18
N ASN A 16 -10.15 -4.26 0.44
CA ASN A 16 -10.25 -3.27 -0.64
C ASN A 16 -8.91 -3.06 -1.37
N LEU A 17 -7.78 -3.13 -0.64
CA LEU A 17 -6.46 -3.01 -1.24
C LEU A 17 -6.12 -4.23 -2.12
N SER A 18 -6.39 -5.44 -1.63
CA SER A 18 -6.17 -6.67 -2.41
C SER A 18 -7.07 -6.74 -3.64
N GLU A 19 -8.35 -6.37 -3.53
CA GLU A 19 -9.29 -6.30 -4.65
C GLU A 19 -8.81 -5.30 -5.72
N SER A 20 -8.40 -4.09 -5.31
CA SER A 20 -7.89 -3.08 -6.25
C SER A 20 -6.61 -3.54 -6.95
N PHE A 21 -5.73 -4.26 -6.26
CA PHE A 21 -4.50 -4.80 -6.84
C PHE A 21 -4.78 -5.96 -7.81
N ASN A 22 -5.65 -6.89 -7.41
CA ASN A 22 -6.05 -8.02 -8.26
C ASN A 22 -6.74 -7.54 -9.54
N LYS A 23 -7.59 -6.53 -9.44
CA LYS A 23 -8.20 -5.89 -10.62
C LYS A 23 -7.14 -5.35 -11.58
N MET A 24 -6.11 -4.69 -11.07
CA MET A 24 -5.01 -4.16 -11.89
C MET A 24 -4.24 -5.26 -12.62
N ILE A 25 -4.02 -6.40 -11.98
CA ILE A 25 -3.36 -7.55 -12.61
C ILE A 25 -4.25 -8.12 -13.72
N VAL A 26 -5.53 -8.34 -13.44
CA VAL A 26 -6.47 -8.90 -14.43
C VAL A 26 -6.58 -8.00 -15.65
N GLU A 27 -6.58 -6.67 -15.48
CA GLU A 27 -6.63 -5.70 -16.58
C GLU A 27 -5.35 -5.65 -17.43
N THR A 28 -4.20 -6.03 -16.86
CA THR A 28 -2.89 -5.85 -17.53
C THR A 28 -2.25 -7.14 -18.03
N ARG A 29 -2.68 -8.31 -17.53
CA ARG A 29 -2.10 -9.63 -17.86
C ARG A 29 -2.16 -10.04 -19.33
N GLY A 30 -3.05 -9.44 -20.11
CA GLY A 30 -3.17 -9.71 -21.56
C GLY A 30 -2.18 -8.92 -22.42
N LYS A 31 -1.40 -8.02 -21.82
CA LYS A 31 -0.45 -7.15 -22.53
C LYS A 31 0.95 -7.80 -22.57
N PRO A 32 1.80 -7.42 -23.54
CA PRO A 32 3.22 -7.78 -23.51
C PRO A 32 3.86 -7.45 -22.16
N ILE A 33 4.83 -8.25 -21.72
CA ILE A 33 5.41 -8.17 -20.37
C ILE A 33 5.89 -6.75 -20.02
N LEU A 34 6.56 -6.07 -20.96
CA LEU A 34 7.04 -4.72 -20.78
C LEU A 34 5.87 -3.74 -20.52
N THR A 35 4.86 -3.77 -21.39
CA THR A 35 3.67 -2.93 -21.28
C THR A 35 2.86 -3.23 -20.01
N MET A 36 2.79 -4.50 -19.59
CA MET A 36 2.16 -4.90 -18.34
C MET A 36 2.88 -4.27 -17.14
N MET A 37 4.21 -4.40 -17.08
CA MET A 37 5.02 -3.83 -16.00
C MET A 37 4.94 -2.30 -15.95
N GLU A 38 5.01 -1.63 -17.11
CA GLU A 38 4.86 -0.18 -17.20
C GLU A 38 3.47 0.29 -16.77
N THR A 39 2.42 -0.44 -17.15
CA THR A 39 1.05 -0.11 -16.75
C THR A 39 0.90 -0.23 -15.23
N ILE A 40 1.39 -1.32 -14.63
CA ILE A 40 1.35 -1.54 -13.17
C ILE A 40 2.16 -0.45 -12.46
N ARG A 41 3.41 -0.19 -12.88
CA ARG A 41 4.27 0.85 -12.31
C ARG A 41 3.59 2.21 -12.32
N THR A 42 3.04 2.61 -13.47
CA THR A 42 2.37 3.91 -13.64
C THR A 42 1.13 4.03 -12.76
N LYS A 43 0.30 2.98 -12.71
CA LYS A 43 -0.89 2.96 -11.85
C LYS A 43 -0.52 3.06 -10.37
N ILE A 44 0.50 2.35 -9.91
CA ILE A 44 0.98 2.43 -8.52
C ILE A 44 1.47 3.84 -8.20
N MET A 45 2.28 4.45 -9.08
CA MET A 45 2.77 5.83 -8.90
C MET A 45 1.61 6.83 -8.77
N LEU A 46 0.60 6.74 -9.64
CA LEU A 46 -0.58 7.61 -9.60
C LEU A 46 -1.39 7.43 -8.30
N LEU A 47 -1.55 6.18 -7.84
CA LEU A 47 -2.23 5.89 -6.58
C LEU A 47 -1.49 6.49 -5.38
N ILE A 48 -0.16 6.40 -5.35
CA ILE A 48 0.68 6.98 -4.30
C ILE A 48 0.55 8.51 -4.28
N ILE A 49 0.61 9.16 -5.45
CA ILE A 49 0.45 10.62 -5.55
C ILE A 49 -0.94 11.04 -5.04
N LYS A 50 -2.00 10.38 -5.51
CA LYS A 50 -3.37 10.65 -5.06
C LYS A 50 -3.52 10.51 -3.55
N LYS A 51 -2.97 9.43 -2.96
CA LYS A 51 -3.00 9.20 -1.52
C LYS A 51 -2.20 10.24 -0.74
N LYS A 52 -1.06 10.68 -1.27
CA LYS A 52 -0.27 11.77 -0.69
C LYS A 52 -1.03 13.09 -0.69
N GLU A 53 -1.72 13.42 -1.78
CA GLU A 53 -2.56 14.62 -1.85
C GLU A 53 -3.74 14.57 -0.87
N GLU A 54 -4.43 13.42 -0.77
CA GLU A 54 -5.48 13.19 0.23
C GLU A 54 -4.94 13.37 1.65
N ALA A 55 -3.77 12.81 1.95
CA ALA A 55 -3.11 12.94 3.25
C ALA A 55 -2.71 14.39 3.56
N ASN A 56 -2.19 15.14 2.58
CA ASN A 56 -1.83 16.55 2.75
C ASN A 56 -3.05 17.45 3.03
N LYS A 57 -4.21 17.09 2.48
CA LYS A 57 -5.48 17.82 2.71
C LYS A 57 -6.13 17.46 4.06
N TRP A 58 -5.69 16.39 4.70
CA TRP A 58 -6.28 15.91 5.94
C TRP A 58 -5.96 16.86 7.12
N LYS A 59 -7.00 17.44 7.73
CA LYS A 59 -6.89 18.29 8.93
C LYS A 59 -7.36 17.61 10.22
N GLY A 60 -7.82 16.36 10.14
CA GLY A 60 -8.39 15.64 11.28
C GLY A 60 -7.34 15.20 12.29
N MET A 61 -7.74 15.10 13.57
CA MET A 61 -6.89 14.57 14.63
C MET A 61 -6.91 13.04 14.63
N LEU A 62 -5.72 12.42 14.62
CA LEU A 62 -5.57 10.98 14.80
C LEU A 62 -5.40 10.64 16.28
N CYS A 63 -5.97 9.51 16.72
CA CYS A 63 -5.74 9.01 18.07
C CYS A 63 -4.23 8.80 18.31
N PRO A 64 -3.70 9.12 19.51
CA PRO A 64 -2.25 9.09 19.78
C PRO A 64 -1.57 7.77 19.41
N LYS A 65 -2.23 6.62 19.66
CA LYS A 65 -1.70 5.29 19.33
C LYS A 65 -1.55 5.07 17.81
N ILE A 66 -2.49 5.57 17.02
CA ILE A 66 -2.48 5.47 15.55
C ILE A 66 -1.42 6.42 14.99
N LYS A 67 -1.37 7.66 15.50
CA LYS A 67 -0.37 8.66 15.12
C LYS A 67 1.05 8.16 15.37
N LYS A 68 1.33 7.60 16.55
CA LYS A 68 2.64 7.01 16.87
C LYS A 68 3.04 5.91 15.89
N LYS A 69 2.11 5.04 15.49
CA LYS A 69 2.38 3.97 14.52
C LYS A 69 2.63 4.54 13.12
N LEU A 70 1.88 5.55 12.73
CA LEU A 70 2.07 6.26 11.46
C LEU A 70 3.45 6.92 11.40
N ASP A 71 3.88 7.62 12.45
CA ASP A 71 5.17 8.30 12.50
C ASP A 71 6.35 7.32 12.36
N VAL A 72 6.26 6.15 12.99
CA VAL A 72 7.24 5.05 12.83
C VAL A 72 7.27 4.58 11.38
N ASN A 73 6.10 4.28 10.80
CA ASN A 73 6.01 3.83 9.40
C ASN A 73 6.55 4.88 8.42
N ILE A 74 6.31 6.18 8.68
CA ILE A 74 6.87 7.26 7.87
C ILE A 74 8.40 7.23 7.95
N LYS A 75 8.98 7.13 9.15
CA LYS A 75 10.44 7.03 9.32
C LYS A 75 11.02 5.82 8.60
N ASP A 76 10.37 4.67 8.70
CA ASP A 76 10.82 3.43 8.07
C ASP A 76 10.62 3.44 6.55
N SER A 77 9.65 4.19 6.02
CA SER A 77 9.41 4.29 4.58
C SER A 77 10.58 4.92 3.80
N PHE A 78 11.40 5.73 4.46
CA PHE A 78 12.64 6.27 3.89
C PHE A 78 13.77 5.24 3.84
N ARG A 79 13.63 4.10 4.52
CA ARG A 79 14.64 3.05 4.60
C ARG A 79 14.46 2.04 3.48
N CYS A 80 14.75 2.46 2.24
CA CYS A 80 14.89 1.54 1.11
C CYS A 80 16.36 1.08 1.03
N VAL A 81 16.71 0.06 1.82
CA VAL A 81 18.05 -0.53 1.78
C VAL A 81 18.01 -1.75 0.85
N PRO A 82 18.81 -1.78 -0.24
CA PRO A 82 18.92 -2.98 -1.05
C PRO A 82 19.48 -4.10 -0.16
N SER A 83 18.71 -5.16 0.00
CA SER A 83 19.20 -6.38 0.67
C SER A 83 19.69 -7.33 -0.42
N HIS A 84 20.93 -7.80 -0.26
CA HIS A 84 21.47 -8.84 -1.13
C HIS A 84 20.74 -10.16 -0.82
N THR A 85 19.96 -10.66 -1.77
CA THR A 85 19.26 -11.96 -1.69
C THR A 85 20.02 -13.06 -2.43
N GLY A 86 21.34 -12.92 -2.62
CA GLY A 86 22.20 -14.05 -2.93
C GLY A 86 22.53 -14.77 -1.64
N GLY A 87 22.01 -15.99 -1.47
CA GLY A 87 22.59 -16.90 -0.50
C GLY A 87 23.99 -17.30 -0.98
N ASP A 88 24.90 -17.58 -0.06
CA ASP A 88 26.23 -18.17 -0.32
C ASP A 88 26.13 -19.60 -0.89
N LYS A 89 25.44 -19.77 -2.03
CA LYS A 89 25.32 -21.02 -2.78
C LYS A 89 25.17 -20.68 -4.26
N TYR A 90 26.29 -20.36 -4.90
CA TYR A 90 26.97 -21.15 -5.95
C TYR A 90 28.30 -20.46 -6.27
#